data_AF-A0A3M1WNZ0-F1
#
_entry.id   AF-A0A3M1WNZ0-F1
#
_cell.length_a   1.000
_cell.length_b   1.000
_cell.length_c   1.000
_cell.angle_alpha   90.00
_cell.angle_beta   90.00
_cell.angle_gamma   90.00
#
_symmetry.space_group_name_H-M   'P 1'
#
loop_
_entity.id
_entity.type
_entity.pdbx_description
1 polymer ?
#
loop_
_entity_poly.entity_id
_entity_poly.type
_entity_poly.pdbx_seq_one_letter_code
_entity_poly.pdbx_strand_id
1 'polypeptide(L)'
;MTDATSNPYASPNSILETSEGGYANLSICTPSGRLGRMRFLVYTFGVLLSGLLLASILLTIAMAAMGVSMDPATIRADGLPTALNILPSFMLGMAVINLFLSIKRLHDLDMNDCWVLVLVVPLLNSLFSLYLLLAPGTDGPNRFGPPPPPNSGAVNFFGWIIILLYILALLGIIAAIVVPMMAGGPNM
;
A
#
# COMPACT_ATOMS: atom_id res chain seq x y z
N MET A 1 36.43 25.47 44.33
CA MET A 1 36.19 24.94 42.97
C MET A 1 34.87 24.21 43.03
N THR A 2 33.78 24.85 42.59
CA THR A 2 32.42 24.34 42.72
C THR A 2 32.04 23.56 41.46
N ASP A 3 31.83 22.25 41.60
CA ASP A 3 31.26 21.37 40.58
C ASP A 3 29.86 21.87 40.20
N ALA A 4 29.77 22.55 39.07
CA ALA A 4 28.51 22.86 38.43
C ALA A 4 28.25 21.83 37.33
N THR A 5 27.08 21.20 37.42
CA THR A 5 26.32 20.48 36.38
C THR A 5 26.38 18.95 36.34
N SER A 6 25.90 18.29 37.41
CA SER A 6 25.07 17.09 37.22
C SER A 6 23.60 17.49 37.43
N ASN A 7 22.87 17.66 36.33
CA ASN A 7 21.43 17.96 36.39
C ASN A 7 20.66 16.63 36.40
N PRO A 8 20.11 16.18 37.55
CA PRO A 8 19.37 14.91 37.65
C PRO A 8 18.04 14.91 36.88
N TYR A 9 17.60 16.08 36.38
CA TYR A 9 16.43 16.25 35.51
C TYR A 9 16.81 16.54 34.05
N ALA A 10 18.07 16.29 33.65
CA ALA A 10 18.43 16.35 32.24
C ALA A 10 17.62 15.29 31.47
N SER A 11 16.77 15.74 30.54
CA SER A 11 16.10 14.84 29.61
C SER A 11 17.18 14.04 28.86
N PRO A 12 16.95 12.75 28.57
CA PRO A 12 17.86 11.99 27.72
C PRO A 12 18.14 12.80 26.45
N ASN A 13 19.41 13.02 26.11
CA ASN A 13 19.77 13.63 24.84
C ASN A 13 19.29 12.67 23.74
N SER A 14 18.08 12.88 23.23
CA SER A 14 17.66 12.24 21.99
C SER A 14 18.60 12.79 20.93
N ILE A 15 19.47 11.94 20.39
CA ILE A 15 20.15 12.23 19.13
C ILE A 15 19.01 12.35 18.12
N LEU A 16 18.56 13.58 17.91
CA LEU A 16 17.73 13.90 16.77
C LEU A 16 18.69 13.68 15.60
N GLU A 17 18.50 12.59 14.86
CA GLU A 17 19.04 12.49 13.51
C GLU A 17 18.43 13.66 12.74
N THR A 18 19.07 14.82 12.83
CA THR A 18 18.89 15.93 11.92
C THR A 18 19.46 15.42 10.61
N SER A 19 18.62 14.66 9.89
CA SER A 19 18.75 14.42 8.46
C SER A 19 19.30 15.69 7.84
N GLU A 20 20.50 15.60 7.27
CA GLU A 20 21.32 16.74 6.82
C GLU A 20 20.64 17.60 5.72
N GLY A 21 19.39 17.29 5.35
CA GLY A 21 18.57 18.05 4.40
C GLY A 21 17.19 18.51 4.90
N GLY A 22 16.86 18.40 6.19
CA GLY A 22 15.56 18.85 6.71
C GLY A 22 14.35 18.01 6.25
N TYR A 23 14.59 16.81 5.72
CA TYR A 23 13.56 15.83 5.28
C TYR A 23 13.49 14.63 6.22
N ALA A 24 12.33 13.97 6.31
CA ALA A 24 12.18 12.76 7.13
C ALA A 24 12.91 11.54 6.54
N ASN A 25 13.45 10.67 7.41
CA ASN A 25 14.04 9.38 7.02
C ASN A 25 12.92 8.39 6.61
N LEU A 26 13.12 7.66 5.50
CA LEU A 26 12.14 6.74 4.92
C LEU A 26 12.43 5.31 5.36
N SER A 27 11.75 4.85 6.40
CA SER A 27 11.69 3.42 6.74
C SER A 27 10.35 2.87 6.27
N ILE A 28 10.34 1.73 5.58
CA ILE A 28 9.11 1.17 4.97
C ILE A 28 8.27 0.43 6.02
N CYS A 29 8.92 -0.31 6.92
CA CYS A 29 8.28 -1.22 7.88
C CYS A 29 7.92 -0.61 9.25
N THR A 30 8.09 0.70 9.43
CA THR A 30 7.59 1.41 10.60
C THR A 30 6.30 2.16 10.25
N PRO A 31 5.36 2.44 11.18
CA PRO A 31 4.27 3.37 10.94
C PRO A 31 4.70 4.85 11.01
N SER A 32 5.86 5.15 11.60
CA SER A 32 6.31 6.53 11.81
C SER A 32 6.75 7.23 10.51
N GLY A 33 6.49 8.54 10.43
CA GLY A 33 6.90 9.39 9.31
C GLY A 33 5.78 9.69 8.32
N ARG A 34 6.14 10.36 7.23
CA ARG A 34 5.22 10.88 6.21
C ARG A 34 5.54 10.30 4.84
N LEU A 35 4.50 10.06 4.03
CA LEU A 35 4.64 9.51 2.69
C LEU A 35 3.84 10.32 1.67
N GLY A 36 4.52 10.84 0.65
CA GLY A 36 3.89 11.57 -0.45
C GLY A 36 3.10 10.67 -1.40
N ARG A 37 2.15 11.25 -2.14
CA ARG A 37 1.20 10.56 -3.03
C ARG A 37 1.83 9.59 -4.06
N MET A 38 2.91 9.99 -4.74
CA MET A 38 3.54 9.15 -5.77
C MET A 38 4.24 7.94 -5.17
N ARG A 39 4.94 8.12 -4.04
CA ARG A 39 5.58 7.01 -3.31
C ARG A 39 4.52 6.08 -2.72
N PHE A 40 3.42 6.63 -2.18
CA PHE A 40 2.28 5.85 -1.73
C PHE A 40 1.73 4.96 -2.84
N LEU A 41 1.49 5.50 -4.05
CA LEU A 41 1.04 4.72 -5.19
C LEU A 41 2.01 3.59 -5.55
N VAL A 42 3.30 3.91 -5.74
CA VAL A 42 4.31 2.94 -6.15
C VAL A 42 4.52 1.85 -5.09
N TYR A 43 4.56 2.21 -3.80
CA TYR A 43 4.78 1.25 -2.72
C TYR A 43 3.54 0.38 -2.49
N THR A 44 2.34 0.96 -2.48
CA THR A 44 1.10 0.18 -2.36
C THR A 44 0.94 -0.79 -3.54
N PHE A 45 1.23 -0.35 -4.76
CA PHE A 45 1.21 -1.23 -5.93
C PHE A 45 2.31 -2.29 -5.87
N GLY A 46 3.52 -1.95 -5.43
CA GLY A 46 4.61 -2.90 -5.26
C GLY A 46 4.32 -3.96 -4.20
N VAL A 47 3.71 -3.58 -3.08
CA VAL A 47 3.22 -4.50 -2.04
C VAL A 47 2.12 -5.40 -2.61
N LEU A 48 1.15 -4.85 -3.35
CA LEU A 48 0.12 -5.64 -4.01
C LEU A 48 0.72 -6.68 -4.97
N LEU A 49 1.61 -6.24 -5.88
CA LEU A 49 2.19 -7.10 -6.92
C LEU A 49 3.10 -8.19 -6.31
N SER A 50 3.97 -7.83 -5.36
CA SER A 50 4.80 -8.80 -4.64
C SER A 50 3.96 -9.78 -3.82
N GLY A 51 2.86 -9.32 -3.23
CA GLY A 51 1.91 -10.16 -2.50
C GLY A 51 1.23 -11.18 -3.41
N LEU A 52 0.76 -10.76 -4.58
CA LEU A 52 0.15 -11.64 -5.57
C LEU A 52 1.13 -12.67 -6.15
N LEU A 53 2.36 -12.24 -6.46
CA LEU A 53 3.41 -13.15 -6.93
C LEU A 53 3.74 -14.20 -5.88
N LEU A 54 3.96 -13.78 -4.63
CA LEU A 54 4.31 -14.71 -3.56
C LEU A 54 3.13 -15.64 -3.23
N ALA A 55 1.90 -15.15 -3.23
CA ALA A 55 0.69 -15.97 -3.13
C ALA A 55 0.61 -17.04 -4.22
N SER A 56 0.89 -16.68 -5.48
CA SER A 56 0.84 -17.64 -6.60
C SER A 56 1.90 -18.74 -6.47
N ILE A 57 3.11 -18.38 -6.01
CA ILE A 57 4.20 -19.33 -5.77
C ILE A 57 3.82 -20.28 -4.63
N LEU A 58 3.33 -19.75 -3.51
CA LEU A 58 2.91 -20.58 -2.36
C LEU A 58 1.77 -21.52 -2.72
N LEU A 59 0.77 -21.04 -3.47
CA LEU A 59 -0.34 -21.87 -3.93
C LEU A 59 0.18 -23.02 -4.81
N THR A 60 1.09 -22.72 -5.74
CA THR A 60 1.68 -23.74 -6.62
C THR A 60 2.45 -24.80 -5.82
N ILE A 61 3.24 -24.38 -4.83
CA ILE A 61 3.98 -25.29 -3.94
C ILE A 61 3.02 -26.14 -3.11
N ALA A 62 1.97 -25.54 -2.55
CA ALA A 62 0.98 -26.24 -1.74
C ALA A 62 0.23 -27.31 -2.55
N MET A 63 -0.21 -26.98 -3.77
CA MET A 63 -0.88 -27.92 -4.66
C MET A 63 0.04 -29.10 -5.05
N ALA A 64 1.32 -28.81 -5.35
CA ALA A 64 2.31 -29.84 -5.63
C ALA A 64 2.55 -30.76 -4.41
N ALA A 65 2.63 -30.20 -3.19
CA ALA A 65 2.82 -30.95 -1.95
C ALA A 65 1.61 -31.85 -1.61
N MET A 66 0.41 -31.42 -1.98
CA MET A 66 -0.84 -32.18 -1.80
C MET A 66 -1.05 -33.25 -2.89
N GLY A 67 -0.15 -33.36 -3.87
CA GLY A 67 -0.27 -34.32 -4.97
C GLY A 67 -1.44 -34.00 -5.92
N VAL A 68 -1.91 -32.75 -5.95
CA VAL A 68 -2.97 -32.33 -6.85
C VAL A 68 -2.46 -32.45 -8.29
N SER A 69 -3.20 -33.16 -9.14
CA SER A 69 -2.85 -33.31 -10.54
C SER A 69 -2.89 -31.95 -11.27
N MET A 70 -2.00 -31.75 -12.24
CA MET A 70 -1.93 -30.51 -13.04
C MET A 70 -2.98 -30.44 -14.16
N ASP A 71 -4.06 -31.22 -14.06
CA ASP A 71 -5.16 -31.19 -15.00
C ASP A 71 -5.97 -29.89 -14.80
N PRO A 72 -6.25 -29.09 -15.85
CA PRO A 72 -7.06 -27.88 -15.71
C PRO A 72 -8.40 -28.08 -14.99
N ALA A 73 -9.01 -29.27 -15.07
CA ALA A 73 -10.25 -29.58 -14.37
C ALA A 73 -10.07 -29.67 -12.84
N THR A 74 -9.01 -30.35 -12.37
CA THR A 74 -8.72 -30.50 -10.95
C THR A 74 -8.21 -29.22 -10.33
N ILE A 75 -7.40 -28.42 -11.05
CA ILE A 75 -6.98 -27.08 -10.58
C ILE A 75 -8.19 -26.17 -10.34
N ARG A 76 -9.21 -26.23 -11.19
CA ARG A 76 -10.43 -25.43 -11.01
C ARG A 76 -11.27 -25.89 -9.82
N ALA A 77 -11.33 -27.20 -9.58
CA ALA A 77 -12.10 -27.78 -8.48
C ALA A 77 -11.40 -27.58 -7.12
N ASP A 78 -10.11 -27.90 -7.04
CA ASP A 78 -9.37 -28.01 -5.78
C ASP A 78 -8.50 -26.78 -5.50
N GLY A 79 -8.20 -25.96 -6.52
CA GLY A 79 -7.37 -24.76 -6.37
C GLY A 79 -8.05 -23.68 -5.54
N LEU A 80 -9.36 -23.46 -5.71
CA LEU A 80 -10.10 -22.45 -4.94
C LEU A 80 -10.21 -22.80 -3.45
N PRO A 81 -10.61 -24.02 -3.04
CA PRO A 81 -10.56 -24.43 -1.64
C PRO A 81 -9.17 -24.31 -1.03
N THR A 82 -8.14 -24.74 -1.76
CA THR A 82 -6.74 -24.66 -1.29
C THR A 82 -6.31 -23.21 -1.09
N ALA A 83 -6.63 -22.33 -2.03
CA ALA A 83 -6.36 -20.90 -1.95
C ALA A 83 -7.07 -20.24 -0.76
N LEU A 84 -8.34 -20.56 -0.52
CA LEU A 84 -9.12 -19.98 0.60
C LEU A 84 -8.57 -20.37 1.98
N ASN A 85 -7.92 -21.53 2.12
CA ASN A 85 -7.33 -21.96 3.38
C ASN A 85 -5.95 -21.33 3.63
N ILE A 86 -5.13 -21.16 2.59
CA ILE A 86 -3.71 -20.79 2.74
C ILE A 86 -3.49 -19.28 2.56
N LEU A 87 -4.16 -18.66 1.58
CA LEU A 87 -3.91 -17.27 1.21
C LEU A 87 -4.20 -16.24 2.32
N PRO A 88 -5.26 -16.36 3.14
CA PRO A 88 -5.57 -15.34 4.14
C PRO A 88 -4.43 -15.10 5.13
N SER A 89 -3.78 -16.16 5.60
CA SER A 89 -2.65 -16.10 6.53
C SER A 89 -1.47 -15.32 5.96
N PHE A 90 -1.19 -15.51 4.67
CA PHE A 90 -0.08 -14.82 3.99
C PHE A 90 -0.44 -13.38 3.62
N MET A 91 -1.68 -13.17 3.15
CA MET A 91 -2.20 -11.84 2.81
C MET A 91 -2.28 -10.91 4.02
N LEU A 92 -2.43 -11.44 5.24
CA LEU A 92 -2.41 -10.65 6.46
C LEU A 92 -1.10 -9.88 6.63
N GLY A 93 0.06 -10.49 6.35
CA GLY A 93 1.35 -9.81 6.42
C GLY A 93 1.46 -8.65 5.43
N MET A 94 1.00 -8.85 4.20
CA MET A 94 0.96 -7.80 3.17
C MET A 94 -0.02 -6.69 3.53
N ALA A 95 -1.15 -7.04 4.15
CA ALA A 95 -2.14 -6.07 4.63
C ALA A 95 -1.57 -5.18 5.73
N VAL A 96 -0.75 -5.71 6.65
CA VAL A 96 -0.07 -4.90 7.69
C VAL A 96 0.89 -3.89 7.07
N ILE A 97 1.68 -4.28 6.07
CA ILE A 97 2.58 -3.34 5.38
C ILE A 97 1.76 -2.25 4.68
N ASN A 98 0.66 -2.62 4.02
CA ASN A 98 -0.25 -1.66 3.40
C ASN A 98 -0.87 -0.69 4.42
N LEU A 99 -1.20 -1.18 5.62
CA LEU A 99 -1.70 -0.37 6.73
C LEU A 99 -0.65 0.67 7.15
N PHE A 100 0.61 0.28 7.31
CA PHE A 100 1.70 1.22 7.66
C PHE A 100 1.92 2.29 6.59
N LEU A 101 1.85 1.93 5.31
CA LEU A 101 1.93 2.91 4.22
C LEU A 101 0.77 3.92 4.27
N SER A 102 -0.42 3.44 4.62
CA SER A 102 -1.62 4.26 4.71
C SER A 102 -1.62 5.17 5.94
N ILE A 103 -1.11 4.70 7.08
CA ILE A 103 -0.88 5.54 8.28
C ILE A 103 0.08 6.68 7.95
N LYS A 104 1.22 6.41 7.30
CA LYS A 104 2.14 7.48 6.86
C LYS A 104 1.51 8.45 5.89
N ARG A 105 0.56 7.99 5.08
CA ARG A 105 -0.17 8.84 4.16
C ARG A 105 -1.16 9.73 4.90
N LEU A 106 -1.84 9.19 5.91
CA LEU A 106 -2.69 9.96 6.85
C LEU A 106 -1.86 11.01 7.61
N HIS A 107 -0.68 10.65 8.09
CA HIS A 107 0.25 11.60 8.70
C HIS A 107 0.65 12.73 7.75
N ASP A 108 0.83 12.43 6.46
CA ASP A 108 1.15 13.46 5.46
C ASP A 108 -0.02 14.40 5.17
N LEU A 109 -1.25 13.96 5.43
CA LEU A 109 -2.46 14.79 5.38
C LEU A 109 -2.76 15.49 6.71
N ASP A 110 -1.90 15.36 7.73
CA ASP A 110 -2.12 15.80 9.12
C ASP A 110 -3.43 15.26 9.73
N MET A 111 -3.85 14.07 9.31
CA MET A 111 -5.06 13.40 9.79
C MET A 111 -4.76 12.43 10.94
N ASN A 112 -5.79 12.10 11.73
CA ASN A 112 -5.70 11.11 12.81
C ASN A 112 -5.60 9.68 12.27
N ASP A 113 -4.75 8.85 12.88
CA ASP A 113 -4.45 7.49 12.42
C ASP A 113 -5.64 6.54 12.53
N CYS A 114 -6.64 6.88 13.37
CA CYS A 114 -7.89 6.12 13.49
C CYS A 114 -8.64 5.97 12.15
N TRP A 115 -8.47 6.93 11.23
CA TRP A 115 -9.04 6.85 9.88
C TRP A 115 -8.53 5.65 9.08
N VAL A 116 -7.41 5.05 9.47
CA VAL A 116 -6.89 3.84 8.84
C VAL A 116 -7.88 2.66 8.94
N LEU A 117 -8.74 2.63 9.96
CA LEU A 117 -9.75 1.58 10.12
C LEU A 117 -10.76 1.54 8.96
N VAL A 118 -10.96 2.65 8.25
CA VAL A 118 -11.81 2.70 7.05
C VAL A 118 -11.30 1.76 5.95
N LEU A 119 -9.99 1.52 5.90
CA LEU A 119 -9.36 0.64 4.92
C LEU A 119 -9.66 -0.86 5.17
N VAL A 120 -10.18 -1.22 6.35
CA VAL A 120 -10.57 -2.60 6.67
C VAL A 120 -11.88 -2.98 5.98
N VAL A 121 -12.76 -2.01 5.70
CA VAL A 121 -14.05 -2.25 5.05
C VAL A 121 -13.85 -2.19 3.53
N PRO A 122 -14.03 -3.28 2.76
CA PRO A 122 -13.61 -3.34 1.35
C PRO A 122 -14.18 -2.24 0.44
N LEU A 123 -15.47 -1.95 0.56
CA LEU A 123 -16.13 -0.94 -0.27
C LEU A 123 -15.66 0.49 0.08
N LEU A 124 -15.50 0.77 1.39
CA LEU A 124 -15.01 2.08 1.83
C LEU A 124 -13.51 2.23 1.55
N ASN A 125 -12.76 1.13 1.63
CA ASN A 125 -11.33 1.08 1.34
C ASN A 125 -11.03 1.60 -0.07
N SER A 126 -11.79 1.18 -1.09
CA SER A 126 -11.56 1.63 -2.47
C SER A 126 -11.75 3.15 -2.63
N LEU A 127 -12.83 3.70 -2.06
CA LEU A 127 -13.11 5.13 -2.12
C LEU A 127 -12.09 5.94 -1.31
N PHE A 128 -11.75 5.46 -0.12
CA PHE A 128 -10.82 6.14 0.77
C PHE A 128 -9.38 6.07 0.26
N SER A 129 -8.96 4.95 -0.32
CA SER A 129 -7.65 4.83 -0.99
C SER A 129 -7.51 5.80 -2.17
N LEU A 130 -8.58 6.01 -2.94
CA LEU A 130 -8.60 7.02 -3.99
C LEU A 130 -8.46 8.43 -3.42
N TYR A 131 -9.16 8.73 -2.32
CA TYR A 131 -8.98 10.00 -1.61
C TYR A 131 -7.52 10.20 -1.14
N LEU A 132 -6.90 9.19 -0.52
CA LEU A 132 -5.50 9.26 -0.08
C LEU A 132 -4.52 9.50 -1.24
N LEU A 133 -4.83 8.99 -2.43
CA LEU A 133 -4.04 9.18 -3.63
C LEU A 133 -4.15 10.60 -4.21
N LEU A 134 -5.36 11.18 -4.19
CA LEU A 134 -5.66 12.46 -4.84
C LEU A 134 -5.43 13.67 -3.93
N ALA A 135 -5.70 13.55 -2.63
CA ALA A 135 -5.60 14.67 -1.68
C ALA A 135 -4.17 15.23 -1.62
N PRO A 136 -3.94 16.54 -1.64
CA PRO A 136 -2.60 17.09 -1.43
C PRO A 136 -2.16 16.89 0.04
N GLY A 137 -0.87 16.59 0.24
CA GLY A 137 -0.25 16.57 1.57
C GLY A 137 -0.06 17.97 2.15
N THR A 138 0.32 18.07 3.41
CA THR A 138 0.64 19.35 4.05
C THR A 138 1.99 19.92 3.62
N ASP A 139 2.02 21.18 3.23
CA ASP A 139 3.25 21.91 2.90
C ASP A 139 4.05 22.21 4.19
N GLY A 140 5.35 21.91 4.18
CA GLY A 140 6.24 22.14 5.33
C GLY A 140 6.10 21.12 6.47
N PRO A 141 6.67 21.40 7.65
CA PRO A 141 6.62 20.52 8.83
C PRO A 141 5.21 20.41 9.41
N ASN A 142 4.83 19.23 9.89
CA ASN A 142 3.56 18.98 10.60
C ASN A 142 3.80 18.23 11.92
N ARG A 143 2.74 17.84 12.65
CA ARG A 143 2.85 17.16 13.95
C ARG A 143 3.59 15.81 13.90
N PHE A 144 3.66 15.21 12.71
CA PHE A 144 4.29 13.92 12.45
C PHE A 144 5.72 14.06 11.88
N GLY A 145 6.22 15.29 11.74
CA GLY A 145 7.60 15.59 11.41
C GLY A 145 7.80 16.41 10.13
N PRO A 146 9.06 16.50 9.66
CA PRO A 146 9.42 17.27 8.47
C PRO A 146 8.80 16.70 7.19
N PRO A 147 8.73 17.50 6.10
CA PRO A 147 8.15 17.04 4.85
C PRO A 147 8.84 15.78 4.29
N PRO A 148 8.11 14.95 3.53
CA PRO A 148 8.71 13.81 2.86
C PRO A 148 9.75 14.28 1.82
N PRO A 149 10.82 13.52 1.59
CA PRO A 149 11.83 13.88 0.62
C PRO A 149 11.26 13.90 -0.80
N PRO A 150 11.85 14.71 -1.70
CA PRO A 150 11.42 14.80 -3.10
C PRO A 150 11.43 13.42 -3.76
N ASN A 151 10.52 13.21 -4.71
CA ASN A 151 10.43 11.93 -5.44
C ASN A 151 11.65 11.78 -6.36
N SER A 152 12.25 10.58 -6.35
CA SER A 152 13.26 10.25 -7.34
C SER A 152 12.65 10.13 -8.74
N GLY A 153 13.47 10.31 -9.79
CA GLY A 153 13.01 10.17 -11.18
C GLY A 153 12.36 8.81 -11.45
N ALA A 154 12.89 7.73 -10.86
CA ALA A 154 12.33 6.39 -10.96
C ALA A 154 10.91 6.30 -10.35
N VAL A 155 10.68 6.87 -9.17
CA VAL A 155 9.35 6.87 -8.53
C VAL A 155 8.33 7.60 -9.41
N ASN A 156 8.71 8.74 -10.00
CA ASN A 156 7.83 9.46 -10.90
C ASN A 156 7.52 8.63 -12.17
N PHE A 157 8.53 8.03 -12.79
CA PHE A 157 8.37 7.20 -13.99
C PHE A 157 7.43 6.01 -13.74
N PHE A 158 7.69 5.21 -12.71
CA PHE A 158 6.83 4.08 -12.34
C PHE A 158 5.44 4.53 -11.90
N GLY A 159 5.34 5.64 -11.16
CA GLY A 159 4.05 6.19 -10.74
C GLY A 159 3.16 6.56 -11.93
N TRP A 160 3.72 7.22 -12.95
CA TRP A 160 2.96 7.56 -14.16
C TRP A 160 2.56 6.32 -14.98
N ILE A 161 3.44 5.31 -15.07
CA ILE A 161 3.09 4.03 -15.69
C ILE A 161 1.93 3.37 -14.95
N ILE A 162 1.97 3.33 -13.61
CA ILE A 162 0.89 2.74 -12.80
C ILE A 162 -0.42 3.49 -13.02
N ILE A 163 -0.40 4.83 -13.06
CA ILE A 163 -1.59 5.64 -13.37
C ILE A 163 -2.16 5.27 -14.76
N LEU A 164 -1.31 5.19 -15.78
CA LEU A 164 -1.71 4.79 -17.12
C LEU A 164 -2.34 3.39 -17.13
N LEU A 165 -1.75 2.43 -16.43
CA LEU A 165 -2.28 1.07 -16.29
C LEU A 165 -3.65 1.06 -15.61
N TYR A 166 -3.85 1.85 -14.55
CA TYR A 166 -5.16 1.99 -13.91
C TYR A 166 -6.21 2.56 -14.88
N ILE A 167 -5.86 3.57 -15.67
CA ILE A 167 -6.78 4.15 -16.68
C ILE A 167 -7.15 3.12 -17.74
N LEU A 168 -6.17 2.39 -18.29
CA LEU A 168 -6.42 1.33 -19.27
C LEU A 168 -7.29 0.21 -18.70
N ALA A 169 -7.04 -0.19 -17.45
CA ALA A 169 -7.86 -1.19 -16.76
C ALA A 169 -9.31 -0.72 -16.60
N LEU A 170 -9.53 0.54 -16.19
CA LEU A 170 -10.88 1.13 -16.08
C LEU A 170 -11.59 1.17 -17.42
N LEU A 171 -10.91 1.59 -18.50
CA LEU A 171 -11.48 1.59 -19.85
C LEU A 171 -11.86 0.17 -20.30
N GLY A 172 -11.02 -0.82 -20.01
CA GLY A 172 -11.31 -2.23 -20.31
C GLY A 172 -12.54 -2.75 -19.56
N ILE A 173 -12.69 -2.41 -18.28
CA ILE A 173 -13.88 -2.78 -17.47
C ILE A 173 -15.13 -2.13 -18.05
N ILE A 174 -15.07 -0.82 -18.37
CA ILE A 174 -16.21 -0.10 -18.96
C ILE A 174 -16.59 -0.73 -20.31
N ALA A 175 -15.60 -1.01 -21.18
CA ALA A 175 -15.86 -1.65 -22.46
C ALA A 175 -16.48 -3.05 -22.29
N ALA A 176 -16.01 -3.85 -21.33
CA ALA A 176 -16.57 -5.18 -21.05
C ALA A 176 -18.04 -5.13 -20.60
N ILE A 177 -18.48 -4.05 -19.96
CA ILE A 177 -19.87 -3.85 -19.56
C ILE A 177 -20.71 -3.29 -20.72
N VAL A 178 -20.19 -2.27 -21.42
CA VAL A 178 -20.93 -1.51 -22.43
C VAL A 178 -21.05 -2.26 -23.76
N VAL A 179 -20.03 -3.01 -24.18
CA VAL A 179 -20.06 -3.75 -25.46
C VAL A 179 -21.18 -4.78 -25.52
N PRO A 180 -21.40 -5.66 -24.52
CA PRO A 180 -22.55 -6.56 -24.50
C PRO A 180 -23.89 -5.81 -24.47
N MET A 181 -23.98 -4.66 -23.79
CA MET A 181 -25.20 -3.84 -23.77
C MET A 181 -25.53 -3.24 -25.14
N MET A 182 -24.52 -2.86 -25.92
CA MET A 182 -24.71 -2.36 -27.30
C MET A 182 -24.96 -3.49 -28.31
N ALA A 183 -24.38 -4.66 -28.10
CA ALA A 183 -24.56 -5.84 -28.97
C ALA A 183 -25.87 -6.61 -28.69
N GLY A 184 -26.48 -6.43 -27.51
CA GLY A 184 -27.75 -7.04 -27.11
C GLY A 184 -29.01 -6.30 -27.55
N GLY A 185 -28.94 -5.46 -28.58
CA GLY A 185 -30.12 -4.82 -29.19
C GLY A 185 -31.13 -5.87 -29.68
N PRO A 186 -32.45 -5.62 -29.55
CA PRO A 186 -33.46 -6.67 -29.65
C PRO A 186 -33.52 -7.25 -31.06
N ASN A 187 -33.21 -8.54 -31.17
CA ASN A 187 -33.77 -9.38 -32.23
C ASN A 187 -35.28 -9.53 -31.93
N MET A 188 -36.08 -8.57 -32.38
CA MET A 188 -37.51 -8.76 -32.67
C MET A 188 -37.66 -8.92 -34.18
#